data_AF-A0A7S0FJC0-F1
#
_entry.id   AF-A0A7S0FJC0-F1
#
_cell.length_a   1.000
_cell.length_b   1.000
_cell.length_c   1.000
_cell.angle_alpha   90.00
_cell.angle_beta   90.00
_cell.angle_gamma   90.00
#
_symmetry.space_group_name_H-M   'P 1'
#
loop_
_entity.id
_entity.type
_entity.pdbx_description
1 polymer ?
#
loop_
_entity_poly.entity_id
_entity_poly.type
_entity_poly.pdbx_seq_one_letter_code
_entity_poly.pdbx_strand_id
1 'polypeptide(L)'
;PSIAGAAGGLLAGSSADFLIDKVGGGINERTVVRKAFQSVALLGPALCLFALSNEMPSAPFAAQLLLTGAIGMQAFNCAGYGAATQEKAAKWSGLLYSVTSLPGVIFGSIGVALTGDILDNTGQDWSTVFGLVALVDTVG
;
A
#
# COMPACT_ATOMS: atom_id res chain seq x y z
N PRO A 1 11.67 7.07 -5.01
CA PRO A 1 10.53 6.67 -4.15
C PRO A 1 9.46 7.77 -3.95
N SER A 2 9.75 8.90 -3.29
CA SER A 2 8.72 9.90 -2.91
C SER A 2 8.03 10.56 -4.10
N ILE A 3 8.76 10.86 -5.17
CA ILE A 3 8.21 11.39 -6.44
C ILE A 3 7.31 10.35 -7.11
N ALA A 4 7.68 9.07 -7.08
CA ALA A 4 6.87 7.99 -7.63
C ALA A 4 5.58 7.77 -6.83
N GLY A 5 5.62 7.95 -5.51
CA GLY A 5 4.42 7.97 -4.66
C GLY A 5 3.51 9.16 -4.97
N ALA A 6 4.06 10.36 -5.17
CA ALA A 6 3.28 11.54 -5.54
C ALA A 6 2.63 11.39 -6.94
N ALA A 7 3.41 10.96 -7.93
CA ALA A 7 2.91 10.69 -9.28
C ALA A 7 1.87 9.54 -9.27
N GLY A 8 2.15 8.46 -8.54
CA GLY A 8 1.23 7.34 -8.35
C GLY A 8 -0.09 7.78 -7.73
N GLY A 9 -0.07 8.63 -6.70
CA GLY A 9 -1.27 9.17 -6.08
C GLY A 9 -2.12 10.04 -7.00
N LEU A 10 -1.49 10.92 -7.81
CA LEU A 10 -2.19 11.77 -8.79
C LEU A 10 -2.79 10.94 -9.92
N LEU A 11 -2.04 9.96 -10.44
CA LEU A 11 -2.51 9.03 -11.47
C LEU A 11 -3.63 8.13 -10.93
N ALA A 12 -3.54 7.69 -9.67
CA ALA A 12 -4.56 6.90 -9.00
C ALA A 12 -5.88 7.66 -8.88
N GLY A 13 -5.83 8.92 -8.42
CA GLY A 13 -7.01 9.77 -8.29
C GLY A 13 -7.66 10.01 -9.65
N SER A 14 -6.90 10.50 -10.63
CA SER A 14 -7.40 10.77 -11.99
C SER A 14 -7.95 9.51 -12.68
N SER A 15 -7.30 8.36 -12.52
CA SER A 15 -7.78 7.10 -13.08
C SER A 15 -9.06 6.61 -12.39
N ALA A 16 -9.15 6.74 -11.07
CA ALA A 16 -10.35 6.38 -10.32
C ALA A 16 -11.54 7.26 -10.71
N ASP A 17 -11.34 8.56 -10.85
CA ASP A 17 -12.38 9.50 -11.25
C ASP A 17 -12.87 9.22 -12.68
N PHE A 18 -11.97 8.93 -13.62
CA PHE A 18 -12.32 8.54 -14.99
C PHE A 18 -13.12 7.22 -15.05
N LEU A 19 -12.75 6.23 -14.22
CA LEU A 19 -13.46 4.96 -14.12
C LEU A 19 -14.86 5.12 -13.50
N ILE A 20 -15.00 5.98 -12.49
CA ILE A 20 -16.29 6.27 -11.85
C ILE A 20 -17.23 7.00 -12.83
N ASP A 21 -16.70 7.93 -13.61
CA ASP A 21 -17.44 8.67 -14.64
C ASP A 21 -17.92 7.73 -15.76
N LYS A 22 -17.10 6.75 -16.17
CA LYS A 22 -17.47 5.76 -17.19
C LYS A 22 -18.49 4.71 -16.74
N VAL A 23 -18.43 4.27 -15.48
CA VAL A 23 -19.25 3.14 -15.00
C VAL A 23 -20.65 3.58 -14.58
N GLY A 24 -20.88 4.89 -14.36
CA GLY A 24 -22.20 5.42 -14.08
C GLY A 24 -22.42 5.86 -12.64
N GLY A 25 -21.38 6.28 -11.92
CA GLY A 25 -21.48 7.10 -10.70
C GLY A 25 -22.27 6.52 -9.51
N GLY A 26 -22.84 5.32 -9.60
CA GLY A 26 -23.66 4.69 -8.57
C GLY A 26 -22.84 4.25 -7.37
N ILE A 27 -23.48 4.18 -6.20
CA ILE A 27 -22.81 3.87 -4.91
C ILE A 27 -22.13 2.49 -4.94
N ASN A 28 -22.77 1.50 -5.56
CA ASN A 28 -22.19 0.16 -5.71
C ASN A 28 -20.99 0.14 -6.66
N GLU A 29 -21.08 0.85 -7.77
CA GLU A 29 -20.03 0.93 -8.79
C GLU A 29 -18.79 1.64 -8.27
N ARG A 30 -18.98 2.76 -7.54
CA ARG A 30 -17.90 3.44 -6.82
C ARG A 30 -17.22 2.50 -5.83
N THR A 31 -18.00 1.74 -5.06
CA THR A 31 -17.43 0.80 -4.08
C THR A 31 -16.60 -0.30 -4.76
N VAL A 32 -17.01 -0.79 -5.94
CA VAL A 32 -16.24 -1.77 -6.72
C VAL A 32 -14.93 -1.15 -7.23
N VAL A 33 -14.97 0.05 -7.80
CA VAL A 33 -13.77 0.76 -8.27
C VAL A 33 -12.80 1.00 -7.11
N ARG A 34 -13.28 1.50 -5.97
CA ARG A 34 -12.45 1.74 -4.77
C ARG A 34 -11.81 0.45 -4.24
N LYS A 35 -12.54 -0.67 -4.24
CA LYS A 35 -12.00 -1.98 -3.85
C LYS A 35 -10.95 -2.50 -4.83
N ALA A 36 -11.14 -2.30 -6.14
CA ALA A 36 -10.16 -2.69 -7.15
C ALA A 36 -8.84 -1.89 -7.00
N PHE A 37 -8.94 -0.59 -6.74
CA PHE A 37 -7.77 0.24 -6.44
C PHE A 37 -7.08 -0.19 -5.14
N GLN A 38 -7.86 -0.57 -4.12
CA GLN A 38 -7.32 -1.13 -2.88
C GLN A 38 -6.56 -2.44 -3.12
N SER A 39 -7.10 -3.36 -3.93
CA SER A 39 -6.43 -4.64 -4.20
C SER A 39 -5.14 -4.44 -5.00
N VAL A 40 -5.09 -3.48 -5.93
CA VAL A 40 -3.85 -3.12 -6.63
C VAL A 40 -2.82 -2.51 -5.66
N ALA A 41 -3.27 -1.66 -4.75
CA ALA A 41 -2.40 -1.04 -3.74
C ALA A 41 -1.83 -2.02 -2.72
N LEU A 42 -2.45 -3.20 -2.58
CA LEU A 42 -2.05 -4.24 -1.65
C LEU A 42 -1.22 -5.34 -2.35
N LEU A 43 -1.72 -5.88 -3.46
CA LEU A 43 -1.06 -6.95 -4.21
C LEU A 43 0.16 -6.46 -5.01
N GLY A 44 0.13 -5.22 -5.50
CA GLY A 44 1.24 -4.63 -6.26
C GLY A 44 2.54 -4.58 -5.45
N PRO A 45 2.54 -3.96 -4.25
CA PRO A 45 3.69 -4.00 -3.35
C PRO A 45 4.06 -5.42 -2.93
N ALA A 46 3.10 -6.29 -2.61
CA ALA A 46 3.37 -7.68 -2.22
C ALA A 46 4.18 -8.45 -3.28
N LEU A 47 3.81 -8.33 -4.56
CA LEU A 47 4.52 -8.99 -5.66
C LEU A 47 5.93 -8.41 -5.84
N CYS A 48 6.10 -7.10 -5.73
CA CYS A 48 7.43 -6.47 -5.80
C CYS A 48 8.33 -6.90 -4.64
N LEU A 49 7.79 -6.99 -3.42
CA LEU A 49 8.52 -7.40 -2.22
C LEU A 49 8.85 -8.90 -2.24
N PHE A 50 7.95 -9.74 -2.77
CA PHE A 50 8.24 -11.16 -2.99
C PHE A 50 9.34 -11.38 -4.04
N ALA A 51 9.33 -10.60 -5.13
CA ALA A 51 10.40 -10.64 -6.12
C ALA A 51 11.74 -10.17 -5.53
N LEU A 52 11.72 -9.10 -4.72
CA LEU A 52 12.89 -8.64 -3.96
C LEU A 52 13.44 -9.72 -3.02
N SER A 53 12.55 -10.44 -2.31
CA SER A 53 12.95 -11.51 -1.40
C SER A 53 13.62 -12.71 -2.10
N ASN A 54 13.37 -12.93 -3.40
CA ASN A 54 13.94 -14.06 -4.13
C ASN A 54 15.21 -13.70 -4.94
N GLU A 55 15.35 -12.45 -5.38
CA GLU A 55 16.44 -12.04 -6.30
C GLU A 55 17.49 -11.10 -5.69
N MET A 56 17.57 -11.06 -4.36
CA MET A 56 18.38 -10.08 -3.64
C MET A 56 19.91 -10.03 -3.88
N PRO A 57 20.62 -11.00 -4.50
CA PRO A 57 22.08 -10.87 -4.62
C PRO A 57 22.62 -10.08 -5.83
N SER A 58 21.84 -9.75 -6.87
CA SER A 58 22.44 -9.53 -8.20
C SER A 58 22.61 -8.06 -8.64
N ALA A 59 21.70 -7.14 -8.27
CA ALA A 59 21.73 -5.77 -8.79
C ALA A 59 21.01 -4.74 -7.88
N PRO A 60 21.73 -3.80 -7.22
CA PRO A 60 21.13 -2.79 -6.36
C PRO A 60 20.19 -1.82 -7.11
N PHE A 61 20.44 -1.60 -8.41
CA PHE A 61 19.57 -0.77 -9.25
C PHE A 61 18.18 -1.38 -9.46
N ALA A 62 18.10 -2.69 -9.67
CA ALA A 62 16.84 -3.41 -9.84
C ALA A 62 16.01 -3.38 -8.54
N ALA A 63 16.67 -3.58 -7.39
CA ALA A 63 16.02 -3.50 -6.09
C ALA A 63 15.41 -2.11 -5.82
N GLN A 64 16.13 -1.04 -6.18
CA GLN A 64 15.68 0.33 -6.00
C GLN A 64 14.51 0.71 -6.92
N LEU A 65 14.48 0.14 -8.13
CA LEU A 65 13.33 0.26 -9.06
C LEU A 65 12.10 -0.48 -8.54
N LEU A 66 12.25 -1.73 -8.08
CA LEU A 66 11.16 -2.53 -7.51
C LEU A 66 10.56 -1.85 -6.27
N LEU A 67 11.39 -1.35 -5.37
CA LEU A 67 10.96 -0.63 -4.18
C LEU A 67 10.28 0.71 -4.53
N THR A 68 10.78 1.41 -5.56
CA THR A 68 10.13 2.64 -6.06
C THR A 68 8.77 2.33 -6.69
N GLY A 69 8.66 1.24 -7.45
CA GLY A 69 7.41 0.76 -8.03
C GLY A 69 6.40 0.33 -6.96
N ALA A 70 6.84 -0.39 -5.93
CA ALA A 70 6.03 -0.77 -4.78
C ALA A 70 5.42 0.46 -4.09
N ILE A 71 6.22 1.48 -3.79
CA ILE A 71 5.74 2.73 -3.18
C ILE A 71 4.78 3.47 -4.12
N GLY A 72 5.03 3.47 -5.43
CA GLY A 72 4.13 4.03 -6.43
C GLY A 72 2.76 3.33 -6.45
N MET A 73 2.75 2.00 -6.37
CA MET A 73 1.52 1.21 -6.30
C MET A 73 0.80 1.37 -4.95
N GLN A 74 1.54 1.51 -3.85
CA GLN A 74 0.95 1.73 -2.53
C GLN A 74 0.25 3.09 -2.42
N ALA A 75 0.67 4.10 -3.19
CA ALA A 75 0.02 5.41 -3.25
C ALA A 75 -1.44 5.34 -3.76
N PHE A 76 -1.83 4.26 -4.45
CA PHE A 76 -3.22 4.04 -4.87
C PHE A 76 -4.17 3.81 -3.68
N ASN A 77 -3.65 3.52 -2.48
CA ASN A 77 -4.42 3.42 -1.24
C ASN A 77 -5.14 4.76 -0.88
N CYS A 78 -4.59 5.90 -1.30
CA CYS A 78 -5.24 7.20 -1.15
C CYS A 78 -6.57 7.26 -1.94
N ALA A 79 -6.58 6.73 -3.16
CA ALA A 79 -7.76 6.68 -4.01
C ALA A 79 -8.73 5.55 -3.62
N GLY A 80 -8.23 4.43 -3.08
CA GLY A 80 -9.05 3.33 -2.58
C GLY A 80 -9.67 3.61 -1.21
N TYR A 81 -8.88 3.39 -0.15
CA TYR A 81 -9.31 3.53 1.25
C TYR A 81 -9.60 4.98 1.66
N GLY A 82 -8.71 5.91 1.31
CA GLY A 82 -8.82 7.32 1.72
C GLY A 82 -10.14 7.94 1.29
N ALA A 83 -10.44 7.89 0.00
CA ALA A 83 -11.69 8.42 -0.53
C ALA A 83 -12.94 7.63 -0.07
N ALA A 84 -12.84 6.30 0.08
CA ALA A 84 -13.97 5.49 0.53
C ALA A 84 -14.42 5.79 1.98
N THR A 85 -13.48 6.13 2.87
CA THR A 85 -13.81 6.54 4.25
C THR A 85 -14.51 7.91 4.29
N GLN A 86 -14.11 8.84 3.41
CA GLN A 86 -14.74 10.15 3.30
C GLN A 86 -16.16 10.07 2.72
N GLU A 87 -16.38 9.25 1.69
CA GLU A 87 -17.70 9.04 1.08
C GLU A 87 -18.71 8.43 2.07
N LYS A 88 -18.28 7.50 2.93
CA LYS A 88 -19.17 6.82 3.88
C LYS A 88 -19.53 7.64 5.11
N ALA A 89 -18.70 8.62 5.49
CA ALA A 89 -18.85 9.34 6.75
C ALA A 89 -18.57 10.84 6.61
N ALA A 90 -19.25 11.52 5.69
CA ALA A 90 -19.02 12.94 5.39
C ALA A 90 -18.98 13.87 6.63
N LYS A 91 -19.75 13.59 7.70
CA LYS A 91 -19.77 14.40 8.94
C LYS A 91 -18.74 13.97 10.00
N TRP A 92 -18.27 12.72 9.96
CA TRP A 92 -17.41 12.12 11.01
C TRP A 92 -16.13 11.52 10.42
N SER A 93 -15.78 11.86 9.18
CA SER A 93 -14.68 11.28 8.42
C SER A 93 -13.35 11.44 9.14
N GLY A 94 -13.12 12.60 9.76
CA GLY A 94 -11.94 12.85 10.59
C GLY A 94 -11.84 11.90 11.79
N LEU A 95 -12.93 11.74 12.55
CA LEU A 95 -12.96 10.84 13.71
C LEU A 95 -12.78 9.38 13.29
N LEU A 96 -13.47 8.94 12.23
CA LEU A 96 -13.34 7.59 11.68
C LEU A 96 -11.91 7.32 11.20
N TYR A 97 -11.29 8.27 10.50
CA TYR A 97 -9.90 8.16 10.06
C TYR A 97 -8.94 8.08 11.25
N SER A 98 -9.15 8.86 12.31
CA SER A 98 -8.35 8.75 13.54
C SER A 98 -8.52 7.39 14.22
N VAL A 99 -9.76 6.90 14.35
CA VAL A 99 -10.03 5.58 14.98
C VAL A 99 -9.41 4.44 14.19
N THR A 100 -9.35 4.52 12.87
CA THR A 100 -8.75 3.47 12.03
C THR A 100 -7.23 3.58 11.92
N SER A 101 -6.68 4.79 11.93
CA SER A 101 -5.22 5.00 11.84
C SER A 101 -4.48 4.73 13.15
N LEU A 102 -5.11 4.96 14.31
CA LEU A 102 -4.48 4.74 15.62
C LEU A 102 -3.99 3.29 15.82
N PRO A 103 -4.81 2.24 15.61
CA PRO A 103 -4.33 0.87 15.62
C PRO A 103 -3.20 0.63 14.62
N GLY A 104 -3.32 1.18 13.41
CA GLY A 104 -2.29 1.04 12.36
C GLY A 104 -0.94 1.59 12.79
N VAL A 105 -0.92 2.73 13.47
CA VAL A 105 0.32 3.32 14.02
C VAL A 105 0.90 2.47 15.15
N ILE A 106 0.06 1.94 16.04
CA ILE A 106 0.50 1.07 17.14
C ILE A 106 1.12 -0.22 16.57
N PHE A 107 0.42 -0.91 15.67
CA PHE A 107 0.93 -2.12 15.02
C PHE A 107 2.16 -1.84 14.17
N GLY A 108 2.20 -0.71 13.45
CA GLY A 108 3.39 -0.28 12.70
C GLY A 108 4.60 -0.05 13.60
N SER A 109 4.40 0.56 14.77
CA SER A 109 5.48 0.79 15.74
C SER A 109 6.04 -0.52 16.29
N ILE A 110 5.16 -1.47 16.61
CA ILE A 110 5.56 -2.83 17.04
C ILE A 110 6.28 -3.56 15.90
N GLY A 111 5.78 -3.44 14.66
CA GLY A 111 6.40 -4.04 13.48
C GLY A 111 7.82 -3.55 13.21
N VAL A 112 8.09 -2.25 13.42
CA VAL A 112 9.45 -1.70 13.32
C VAL A 112 10.37 -2.29 14.37
N ALA A 113 9.92 -2.41 15.63
CA ALA A 113 10.71 -3.03 16.69
C ALA A 113 11.03 -4.51 16.39
N LEU A 114 10.02 -5.28 15.96
CA LEU A 114 10.20 -6.67 15.56
C LEU A 114 11.13 -6.83 14.35
N THR A 115 11.06 -5.91 13.38
CA THR A 115 11.96 -5.92 12.22
C THR A 115 13.41 -5.72 12.66
N GLY A 116 13.66 -4.84 13.64
CA GLY A 116 14.98 -4.65 14.24
C GLY A 116 15.50 -5.93 14.91
N ASP A 117 14.68 -6.55 15.76
CA ASP A 117 15.04 -7.80 16.45
C ASP A 117 15.35 -8.95 15.47
N ILE A 118 14.57 -9.06 14.38
CA ILE A 118 14.84 -10.05 13.32
C ILE A 118 16.17 -9.74 12.64
N LEU A 119 16.42 -8.48 12.29
CA LEU A 119 17.62 -8.11 11.55
C LEU A 119 18.91 -8.29 12.37
N ASP A 120 18.84 -8.02 13.67
CA ASP A 120 19.95 -8.23 14.61
C ASP A 120 20.28 -9.72 14.80
N ASN A 121 19.25 -10.58 14.83
CA ASN A 121 19.43 -12.04 14.96
C ASN A 121 19.87 -12.73 13.65
N THR A 122 19.53 -12.15 12.49
CA THR A 122 19.78 -12.76 11.16
C THR A 122 21.04 -12.20 10.48
N GLY A 123 21.82 -11.37 11.18
CA GLY A 123 23.07 -10.81 10.63
C GLY A 123 22.86 -9.83 9.47
N GLN A 124 21.81 -9.01 9.53
CA GLN A 124 21.43 -8.03 8.50
C GLN A 124 20.87 -8.62 7.19
N ASP A 125 20.37 -9.86 7.19
CA ASP A 125 19.62 -10.40 6.05
C ASP A 125 18.19 -9.83 5.99
N TRP A 126 17.89 -9.09 4.94
CA TRP A 126 16.59 -8.45 4.71
C TRP A 126 15.58 -9.36 3.99
N SER A 127 16.02 -10.48 3.43
CA SER A 127 15.17 -11.39 2.66
C SER A 127 14.01 -11.91 3.51
N THR A 128 14.29 -12.27 4.77
CA THR A 128 13.27 -12.72 5.74
C THR A 128 12.24 -11.63 6.03
N VAL A 129 12.68 -10.37 6.19
CA VAL A 129 11.79 -9.23 6.45
C VAL A 129 10.89 -8.97 5.25
N PHE A 130 11.44 -8.95 4.04
CA PHE A 130 10.67 -8.71 2.83
C PHE A 130 9.66 -9.82 2.53
N GLY A 131 10.01 -11.09 2.80
CA GLY A 131 9.06 -12.20 2.70
C GLY A 131 7.91 -12.09 3.71
N LEU A 132 8.20 -11.65 4.93
CA LEU A 132 7.18 -11.44 5.98
C LEU A 132 6.21 -10.31 5.61
N VAL A 133 6.75 -9.18 5.13
CA VAL A 133 5.93 -8.05 4.68
C VAL A 133 5.07 -8.44 3.47
N ALA A 134 5.63 -9.18 2.51
CA ALA A 134 4.86 -9.68 1.36
C ALA A 134 3.70 -10.58 1.81
N LEU A 135 3.90 -11.44 2.82
CA LEU A 135 2.84 -12.27 3.40
C LEU A 135 1.74 -11.43 4.05
N VAL A 136 2.13 -10.45 4.87
CA VAL A 136 1.18 -9.53 5.51
C VAL A 136 0.36 -8.76 4.47
N ASP A 137 1.02 -8.23 3.43
CA ASP A 137 0.34 -7.54 2.33
C ASP A 137 -0.60 -8.49 1.55
N THR A 138 -0.32 -9.80 1.42
CA THR A 138 -1.30 -10.71 0.76
C THR A 138 -2.53 -11.01 1.61
N VAL A 139 -2.43 -10.94 2.94
CA VAL A 139 -3.54 -11.22 3.87
C VAL A 139 -4.45 -10.00 4.04
N GLY A 140 -3.86 -8.80 4.04
CA GLY A 140 -4.58 -7.52 4.16
C GLY A 140 -4.74 -7.00 5.57
#